data_AF-A0A6I7XWE7-F1
#
_entry.id   AF-A0A6I7XWE7-F1
#
_cell.length_a   1.000
_cell.length_b   1.000
_cell.length_c   1.000
_cell.angle_alpha   90.00
_cell.angle_beta   90.00
_cell.angle_gamma   90.00
#
_symmetry.space_group_name_H-M   'P 1'
#
loop_
_entity.id
_entity.type
_entity.pdbx_description
1 polymer ?
#
loop_
_entity_poly.entity_id
_entity_poly.type
_entity_poly.pdbx_seq_one_letter_code
_entity_poly.pdbx_strand_id
1 'polypeptide(L)'
;MHEKKIRGMKRKTNTMIKRIEEHTKTFPSTFYNDEYWCMPLPVSQAFIGSHKTPRKVKRLCIQTLIDRVNHLIKIKPSDTHTYRVVALISIENLWRSQIIVFKNDDYFDNFFNRNNEFQTWIPLSNEIDFWETWGISICPTPQMLHFQEVTYDEDAIDEKEIWFIGELS
;
A
#
# COMPACT_ATOMS: atom_id res chain seq x y z
N MET A 1 -22.00 10.81 15.77
CA MET A 1 -20.81 10.99 16.64
C MET A 1 -19.95 12.12 16.07
N HIS A 2 -19.74 13.24 16.77
CA HIS A 2 -18.93 14.35 16.25
C HIS A 2 -17.44 13.96 16.33
N GLU A 3 -16.79 13.69 15.20
CA GLU A 3 -15.34 13.40 15.20
C GLU A 3 -14.59 14.55 15.86
N LYS A 4 -13.58 14.25 16.70
CA LYS A 4 -12.78 15.30 17.34
C LYS A 4 -11.91 16.00 16.29
N LYS A 5 -11.66 17.30 16.47
CA LYS A 5 -10.73 18.06 15.62
C LYS A 5 -9.34 17.41 15.63
N ILE A 6 -8.76 17.19 14.45
CA ILE A 6 -7.38 16.72 14.32
C ILE A 6 -6.43 17.87 14.71
N ARG A 7 -5.76 17.72 15.86
CA ARG A 7 -4.70 18.64 16.30
C ARG A 7 -3.36 18.26 15.66
N GLY A 8 -2.54 19.26 15.36
CA GLY A 8 -1.17 19.06 14.89
C GLY A 8 -1.06 18.39 13.51
N MET A 9 -2.00 18.67 12.59
CA MET A 9 -2.09 18.03 11.28
C MET A 9 -0.76 18.08 10.50
N LYS A 10 -0.17 19.28 10.36
CA LYS A 10 1.14 19.45 9.69
C LYS A 10 2.23 18.56 10.31
N ARG A 11 2.31 18.53 11.64
CA ARG A 11 3.29 17.69 12.35
C ARG A 11 3.05 16.20 12.05
N LYS A 12 1.80 15.73 12.15
CA LYS A 12 1.45 14.33 11.89
C LYS A 12 1.74 13.92 10.45
N THR A 13 1.40 14.77 9.48
CA THR A 13 1.74 14.55 8.07
C THR A 13 3.25 14.44 7.87
N ASN A 14 4.02 15.42 8.36
CA ASN A 14 5.48 15.40 8.21
C ASN A 14 6.11 14.18 8.88
N THR A 15 5.64 13.79 10.08
CA THR A 15 6.12 12.60 10.77
C THR A 15 5.80 11.32 10.00
N MET A 16 4.62 11.21 9.40
CA MET A 16 4.24 10.07 8.56
C MET A 16 5.18 9.94 7.35
N ILE A 17 5.39 11.03 6.60
CA ILE A 17 6.27 11.03 5.42
C ILE A 17 7.70 10.66 5.82
N LYS A 18 8.24 11.33 6.86
CA LYS A 18 9.58 11.05 7.37
C LYS A 18 9.76 9.58 7.76
N ARG A 19 8.78 8.98 8.43
CA ARG A 19 8.84 7.56 8.82
C ARG A 19 8.79 6.63 7.62
N ILE A 20 7.94 6.89 6.63
CA ILE A 20 7.90 6.11 5.38
C ILE A 20 9.27 6.15 4.70
N GLU A 21 9.88 7.34 4.59
CA GLU A 21 11.22 7.52 4.03
C GLU A 21 12.31 6.80 4.85
N GLU A 22 12.27 6.90 6.18
CA GLU A 22 13.23 6.25 7.08
C GLU A 22 13.15 4.71 7.00
N HIS A 23 11.94 4.14 7.03
CA HIS A 23 11.74 2.69 6.94
C HIS A 23 12.18 2.09 5.61
N THR A 24 12.16 2.90 4.55
CA THR A 24 12.52 2.46 3.19
C THR A 24 13.84 3.06 2.73
N LYS A 25 14.63 3.63 3.63
CA LYS A 25 15.91 4.27 3.32
C LYS A 25 16.93 3.26 2.78
N THR A 26 16.86 2.04 3.27
CA THR A 26 17.69 0.90 2.85
C THR A 26 16.78 -0.23 2.41
N PHE A 27 17.29 -1.09 1.54
CA PHE A 27 16.58 -2.31 1.16
C PHE A 27 16.45 -3.24 2.38
N PRO A 28 15.29 -3.89 2.61
CA PRO A 28 15.11 -4.78 3.75
C PRO A 28 16.08 -5.96 3.68
N SER A 29 16.67 -6.31 4.82
CA SER A 29 17.58 -7.45 4.97
C SER A 29 16.96 -8.63 5.73
N THR A 30 15.77 -8.45 6.29
CA THR A 30 15.08 -9.47 7.09
C THR A 30 13.67 -9.67 6.54
N PHE A 31 13.38 -10.90 6.13
CA PHE A 31 12.13 -11.32 5.51
C PHE A 31 11.41 -12.30 6.44
N TYR A 32 10.11 -12.11 6.61
CA TYR A 32 9.25 -13.03 7.34
C TYR A 32 9.18 -14.35 6.58
N ASN A 33 9.43 -15.46 7.28
CA ASN A 33 9.56 -16.81 6.71
C ASN A 33 10.54 -16.90 5.52
N ASP A 34 11.45 -15.94 5.38
CA ASP A 34 12.30 -15.78 4.19
C ASP A 34 11.54 -15.51 2.86
N GLU A 35 10.27 -15.07 2.94
CA GLU A 35 9.38 -14.90 1.78
C GLU A 35 9.07 -13.43 1.47
N TYR A 36 8.80 -12.61 2.48
CA TYR A 36 8.40 -11.22 2.26
C TYR A 36 8.77 -10.30 3.42
N TRP A 37 8.86 -9.01 3.12
CA TRP A 37 8.92 -7.93 4.09
C TRP A 37 7.77 -6.96 3.81
N CYS A 38 7.17 -6.40 4.84
CA CYS A 38 6.16 -5.37 4.69
C CYS A 38 6.42 -4.18 5.61
N MET A 39 6.14 -2.98 5.12
CA MET A 39 5.99 -1.77 5.92
C MET A 39 4.51 -1.37 5.91
N PRO A 40 3.76 -1.66 6.98
CA PRO A 40 2.46 -1.05 7.21
C PRO A 40 2.60 0.47 7.33
N LEU A 41 1.55 1.21 6.99
CA LEU A 41 1.60 2.67 7.06
C LEU A 41 1.95 3.17 8.49
N PRO A 42 3.07 3.89 8.70
CA PRO A 42 3.60 4.20 10.04
C PRO A 42 2.91 5.41 10.69
N VAL A 43 1.58 5.41 10.69
CA VAL A 43 0.71 6.48 11.18
C VAL A 43 -0.52 5.89 11.88
N SER A 44 -1.15 6.66 12.77
CA SER A 44 -2.35 6.19 13.47
C SER A 44 -3.56 6.12 12.53
N GLN A 45 -4.36 5.06 12.62
CA GLN A 45 -5.65 4.92 11.92
C GLN A 45 -6.56 6.15 12.13
N ALA A 46 -6.70 6.62 13.37
CA ALA A 46 -7.51 7.79 13.73
C ALA A 46 -7.09 9.10 13.05
N PHE A 47 -5.88 9.16 12.48
CA PHE A 47 -5.43 10.29 11.68
C PHE A 47 -5.73 10.05 10.21
N ILE A 48 -5.09 9.05 9.59
CA ILE A 48 -5.17 8.88 8.13
C ILE A 48 -6.57 8.46 7.66
N GLY A 49 -7.29 7.69 8.48
CA GLY A 49 -8.65 7.22 8.19
C GLY A 49 -9.75 8.25 8.48
N SER A 50 -9.49 9.28 9.28
CA SER A 50 -10.51 10.28 9.63
C SER A 50 -10.99 11.05 8.39
N HIS A 51 -12.30 11.32 8.33
CA HIS A 51 -12.90 12.16 7.30
C HIS A 51 -12.40 13.62 7.37
N LYS A 52 -11.81 14.03 8.51
CA LYS A 52 -11.22 15.36 8.70
C LYS A 52 -9.78 15.46 8.19
N THR A 53 -9.17 14.35 7.77
CA THR A 53 -7.87 14.39 7.10
C THR A 53 -8.06 14.82 5.65
N PRO A 54 -7.47 15.97 5.24
CA PRO A 54 -7.70 16.51 3.90
C PRO A 54 -7.25 15.54 2.80
N ARG A 55 -7.98 15.53 1.68
CA ARG A 55 -7.63 14.75 0.48
C ARG A 55 -6.17 14.98 0.04
N LYS A 56 -5.65 16.21 0.15
CA LYS A 56 -4.23 16.51 -0.16
C LYS A 56 -3.22 15.76 0.71
N VAL A 57 -3.56 15.48 1.98
CA VAL A 57 -2.70 14.69 2.88
C VAL A 57 -2.76 13.21 2.52
N LYS A 58 -3.97 12.71 2.19
CA LYS A 58 -4.18 11.35 1.69
C LYS A 58 -3.44 11.11 0.38
N ARG A 59 -3.57 12.02 -0.59
CA ARG A 59 -2.83 12.03 -1.86
C ARG A 59 -1.32 12.02 -1.63
N LEU A 60 -0.81 12.91 -0.76
CA LEU A 60 0.61 12.95 -0.44
C LEU A 60 1.10 11.62 0.13
N CYS A 61 0.33 11.00 1.03
CA CYS A 61 0.63 9.67 1.56
C CYS A 61 0.79 8.63 0.45
N ILE A 62 -0.19 8.55 -0.47
CA ILE A 62 -0.17 7.58 -1.57
C ILE A 62 1.01 7.83 -2.50
N GLN A 63 1.24 9.09 -2.89
CA GLN A 63 2.39 9.46 -3.72
C GLN A 63 3.70 9.05 -3.06
N THR A 64 3.87 9.31 -1.77
CA THR A 64 5.08 8.91 -1.05
C THR A 64 5.26 7.39 -1.04
N LEU A 65 4.20 6.59 -0.86
CA LEU A 65 4.32 5.13 -0.95
C LEU A 65 4.83 4.69 -2.33
N ILE A 66 4.26 5.23 -3.41
CA ILE A 66 4.68 4.94 -4.79
C ILE A 66 6.13 5.38 -5.04
N ASP A 67 6.50 6.59 -4.59
CA ASP A 67 7.87 7.11 -4.72
C ASP A 67 8.88 6.22 -3.98
N ARG A 68 8.49 5.68 -2.82
CA ARG A 68 9.33 4.76 -2.04
C ARG A 68 9.41 3.36 -2.63
N VAL A 69 8.35 2.85 -3.27
CA VAL A 69 8.43 1.65 -4.10
C VAL A 69 9.47 1.84 -5.20
N ASN A 70 9.36 2.92 -5.98
CA ASN A 70 10.32 3.24 -7.05
C ASN A 70 11.75 3.41 -6.51
N HIS A 71 11.92 3.97 -5.31
CA HIS A 71 13.22 4.05 -4.68
C HIS A 71 13.79 2.67 -4.34
N LEU A 72 13.01 1.80 -3.67
CA LEU A 72 13.43 0.45 -3.31
C LEU A 72 13.79 -0.39 -4.55
N ILE A 73 13.03 -0.25 -5.64
CA ILE A 73 13.34 -0.89 -6.93
C ILE A 73 14.74 -0.48 -7.42
N LYS A 74 15.10 0.80 -7.29
CA LYS A 74 16.40 1.33 -7.73
C LYS A 74 17.57 0.90 -6.85
N ILE A 75 17.33 0.56 -5.58
CA ILE A 75 18.38 0.19 -4.62
C ILE A 75 18.38 -1.30 -4.27
N LYS A 76 17.72 -2.13 -5.08
CA LYS A 76 17.74 -3.59 -4.91
C LYS A 76 19.18 -4.10 -4.83
N PRO A 77 19.45 -5.08 -3.96
CA PRO A 77 20.74 -5.75 -3.95
C PRO A 77 20.91 -6.55 -5.25
N SER A 78 22.15 -6.61 -5.73
CA SER A 78 22.54 -7.49 -6.84
C SER A 78 23.02 -8.84 -6.28
N ASP A 79 22.11 -9.55 -5.61
CA ASP A 79 22.35 -10.90 -5.09
C ASP A 79 21.64 -11.96 -5.96
N THR A 80 21.62 -13.21 -5.50
CA THR A 80 21.06 -14.35 -6.25
C THR A 80 19.54 -14.45 -6.22
N HIS A 81 18.86 -13.69 -5.35
CA HIS A 81 17.42 -13.74 -5.19
C HIS A 81 16.72 -12.77 -6.15
N THR A 82 15.50 -13.14 -6.55
CA THR A 82 14.59 -12.19 -7.19
C THR A 82 13.85 -11.40 -6.11
N TYR A 83 13.71 -10.10 -6.31
CA TYR A 83 12.93 -9.24 -5.41
C TYR A 83 11.89 -8.47 -6.20
N ARG A 84 10.67 -8.39 -5.67
CA ARG A 84 9.57 -7.62 -6.25
C ARG A 84 9.07 -6.61 -5.25
N VAL A 85 9.06 -5.33 -5.61
CA VAL A 85 8.59 -4.26 -4.74
C VAL A 85 7.22 -3.77 -5.21
N VAL A 86 6.26 -3.76 -4.29
CA VAL A 86 4.86 -3.43 -4.56
C VAL A 86 4.31 -2.54 -3.45
N ALA A 87 3.46 -1.56 -3.80
CA ALA A 87 2.59 -0.87 -2.86
C ALA A 87 1.19 -1.46 -2.95
N LEU A 88 0.62 -1.85 -1.81
CA LEU A 88 -0.80 -2.07 -1.63
C LEU A 88 -1.42 -0.75 -1.16
N ILE A 89 -2.36 -0.21 -1.93
CA ILE A 89 -3.10 1.00 -1.61
C ILE A 89 -4.57 0.63 -1.40
N SER A 90 -5.11 0.86 -0.19
CA SER A 90 -6.55 0.80 0.08
C SER A 90 -7.07 2.21 0.26
N ILE A 91 -7.87 2.73 -0.66
CA ILE A 91 -8.18 4.17 -0.71
C ILE A 91 -9.24 4.54 0.32
N GLU A 92 -10.23 3.67 0.49
CA GLU A 92 -11.25 3.77 1.52
C GLU A 92 -10.66 3.62 2.92
N ASN A 93 -9.60 2.82 3.06
CA ASN A 93 -8.89 2.62 4.31
C ASN A 93 -7.37 2.68 4.15
N LEU A 94 -6.85 3.90 3.94
CA LEU A 94 -5.41 4.14 3.73
C LEU A 94 -4.51 3.63 4.85
N TRP A 95 -5.05 3.40 6.04
CA TRP A 95 -4.28 2.82 7.13
C TRP A 95 -3.87 1.36 6.86
N ARG A 96 -4.64 0.62 6.04
CA ARG A 96 -4.28 -0.74 5.57
C ARG A 96 -3.29 -0.73 4.42
N SER A 97 -2.97 0.44 3.85
CA SER A 97 -1.96 0.54 2.80
C SER A 97 -0.58 0.20 3.33
N GLN A 98 0.27 -0.39 2.48
CA GLN A 98 1.59 -0.86 2.84
C GLN A 98 2.51 -0.96 1.64
N ILE A 99 3.82 -0.99 1.91
CA ILE A 99 4.82 -1.44 0.93
C ILE A 99 5.16 -2.88 1.25
N ILE A 100 5.25 -3.71 0.23
CA ILE A 100 5.59 -5.13 0.32
C ILE A 100 6.80 -5.37 -0.59
N VAL A 101 7.80 -6.06 -0.04
CA VAL A 101 8.94 -6.57 -0.81
C VAL A 101 8.86 -8.09 -0.74
N PHE A 102 8.59 -8.71 -1.88
CA PHE A 102 8.62 -10.16 -2.03
C PHE A 102 10.05 -10.60 -2.31
N LYS A 103 10.45 -11.72 -1.70
CA LYS A 103 11.70 -12.41 -1.96
C LYS A 103 11.36 -13.73 -2.66
N ASN A 104 11.98 -13.94 -3.81
CA ASN A 104 11.67 -15.02 -4.74
C ASN A 104 10.21 -14.96 -5.26
N ASP A 105 9.88 -15.87 -6.18
CA ASP A 105 8.58 -15.86 -6.87
C ASP A 105 7.52 -16.75 -6.19
N ASP A 106 7.92 -17.78 -5.42
CA ASP A 106 7.01 -18.80 -4.86
C ASP A 106 5.84 -18.21 -4.04
N TYR A 107 6.15 -17.29 -3.11
CA TYR A 107 5.12 -16.63 -2.30
C TYR A 107 4.36 -15.58 -3.09
N PHE A 108 5.03 -14.87 -4.00
CA PHE A 108 4.42 -13.83 -4.83
C PHE A 108 3.32 -14.40 -5.74
N ASP A 109 3.58 -15.53 -6.40
CA ASP A 109 2.66 -16.17 -7.35
C ASP A 109 1.33 -16.57 -6.69
N ASN A 110 1.37 -16.92 -5.40
CA ASN A 110 0.20 -17.32 -4.64
C ASN A 110 -0.41 -16.17 -3.83
N PHE A 111 0.28 -15.02 -3.72
CA PHE A 111 -0.13 -13.92 -2.84
C PHE A 111 -1.50 -13.34 -3.19
N PHE A 112 -1.81 -13.24 -4.49
CA PHE A 112 -3.06 -12.67 -4.98
C PHE A 112 -4.21 -13.69 -5.03
N ASN A 113 -3.94 -14.97 -4.81
CA ASN A 113 -4.96 -16.01 -4.79
C ASN A 113 -5.70 -16.01 -3.44
N ARG A 114 -6.64 -15.08 -3.29
CA ARG A 114 -7.52 -14.98 -2.13
C ARG A 114 -8.93 -15.34 -2.57
N ASN A 115 -9.34 -16.56 -2.30
CA ASN A 115 -10.70 -17.06 -2.53
C ASN A 115 -10.95 -18.18 -1.53
N ASN A 116 -11.21 -17.81 -0.28
CA ASN A 116 -11.44 -18.74 0.82
C ASN A 116 -12.58 -18.24 1.72
N GLU A 117 -12.89 -19.01 2.77
CA GLU A 117 -13.99 -18.74 3.70
C GLU A 117 -13.88 -17.41 4.46
N PHE A 118 -12.69 -16.80 4.53
CA PHE A 118 -12.44 -15.54 5.24
C PHE A 118 -12.39 -14.34 4.30
N GLN A 119 -11.86 -14.51 3.08
CA GLN A 119 -11.74 -13.42 2.12
C GLN A 119 -11.65 -13.88 0.66
N THR A 120 -12.17 -13.03 -0.22
CA THR A 120 -12.10 -13.18 -1.68
C THR A 120 -11.62 -11.88 -2.33
N TRP A 121 -10.69 -11.98 -3.27
CA TRP A 121 -10.23 -10.85 -4.09
C TRP A 121 -10.69 -11.04 -5.53
N ILE A 122 -11.57 -10.15 -5.99
CA ILE A 122 -12.13 -10.18 -7.34
C ILE A 122 -11.37 -9.17 -8.20
N PRO A 123 -10.66 -9.59 -9.26
CA PRO A 123 -9.97 -8.66 -10.15
C PRO A 123 -10.95 -7.70 -10.80
N LEU A 124 -10.63 -6.41 -10.77
CA LEU A 124 -11.37 -5.34 -11.44
C LEU A 124 -10.56 -4.82 -12.64
N SER A 125 -11.25 -4.26 -13.64
CA SER A 125 -10.58 -3.59 -14.75
C SER A 125 -9.97 -2.26 -14.28
N ASN A 126 -8.68 -2.06 -14.54
CA ASN A 126 -7.99 -0.83 -14.16
C ASN A 126 -8.60 0.39 -14.86
N GLU A 127 -9.27 1.26 -14.12
CA GLU A 127 -9.67 2.59 -14.61
C GLU A 127 -8.52 3.58 -14.39
N ILE A 128 -7.80 3.91 -15.47
CA ILE A 128 -6.71 4.90 -15.49
C ILE A 128 -7.18 6.25 -14.95
N ASP A 129 -8.45 6.60 -15.18
CA ASP A 129 -9.10 7.86 -14.80
C ASP A 129 -9.06 8.13 -13.28
N PHE A 130 -8.95 7.09 -12.46
CA PHE A 130 -8.91 7.23 -11.01
C PHE A 130 -7.67 8.02 -10.53
N TRP A 131 -6.49 7.65 -11.03
CA TRP A 131 -5.22 8.23 -10.58
C TRP A 131 -5.02 9.65 -11.09
N GLU A 132 -5.50 9.92 -12.31
CA GLU A 132 -5.57 11.27 -12.85
C GLU A 132 -6.50 12.15 -12.01
N THR A 133 -7.69 11.64 -11.67
CA THR A 133 -8.66 12.34 -10.81
C THR A 133 -8.09 12.65 -9.42
N TRP A 134 -7.18 11.81 -8.91
CA TRP A 134 -6.46 12.05 -7.66
C TRP A 134 -5.18 12.87 -7.82
N GLY A 135 -4.75 13.15 -9.04
CA GLY A 135 -3.48 13.82 -9.35
C GLY A 135 -2.26 13.03 -8.85
N ILE A 136 -2.33 11.70 -8.85
CA ILE A 136 -1.23 10.85 -8.42
C ILE A 136 -0.36 10.53 -9.63
N SER A 137 0.93 10.79 -9.53
CA SER A 137 1.90 10.51 -10.58
C SER A 137 2.37 9.07 -10.44
N ILE A 138 1.98 8.22 -11.38
CA ILE A 138 2.45 6.84 -11.51
C ILE A 138 3.48 6.82 -12.64
N CYS A 139 4.74 7.13 -12.31
CA CYS A 139 5.78 7.26 -13.34
C CYS A 139 7.14 6.75 -12.84
N PRO A 140 7.78 5.79 -13.54
CA PRO A 140 7.18 4.68 -14.28
C PRO A 140 7.16 3.44 -13.36
N THR A 141 6.00 3.15 -12.77
CA THR A 141 5.81 1.85 -12.11
C THR A 141 5.05 0.98 -13.11
N PRO A 142 5.64 -0.13 -13.58
CA PRO A 142 5.25 -0.73 -14.86
C PRO A 142 3.85 -1.37 -14.82
N GLN A 143 3.35 -1.75 -13.65
CA GLN A 143 2.13 -2.54 -13.54
C GLN A 143 1.25 -2.11 -12.37
N MET A 144 -0.04 -2.35 -12.60
CA MET A 144 -1.10 -2.14 -11.64
C MET A 144 -2.08 -3.31 -11.69
N LEU A 145 -2.46 -3.79 -10.51
CA LEU A 145 -3.62 -4.68 -10.35
C LEU A 145 -4.64 -4.00 -9.45
N HIS A 146 -5.91 -4.14 -9.78
CA HIS A 146 -7.04 -3.60 -9.02
C HIS A 146 -7.95 -4.76 -8.63
N PHE A 147 -8.34 -4.80 -7.36
CA PHE A 147 -9.23 -5.83 -6.83
C PHE A 147 -10.32 -5.20 -5.97
N GLN A 148 -11.48 -5.84 -5.98
CA GLN A 148 -12.45 -5.76 -4.89
C GLN A 148 -12.08 -6.81 -3.85
N GLU A 149 -11.70 -6.37 -2.66
CA GLU A 149 -11.54 -7.21 -1.47
C GLU A 149 -12.90 -7.38 -0.81
N VAL A 150 -13.35 -8.62 -0.69
CA VAL A 150 -14.53 -9.03 0.08
C VAL A 150 -14.04 -9.81 1.29
N THR A 151 -14.30 -9.33 2.50
CA THR A 151 -14.00 -10.04 3.75
C THR A 151 -15.27 -10.50 4.43
N TYR A 152 -15.26 -11.75 4.89
CA TYR A 152 -16.37 -12.38 5.60
C TYR A 152 -16.03 -12.43 7.09
N ASP A 153 -16.80 -11.69 7.89
CA ASP A 153 -16.80 -11.76 9.36
C ASP A 153 -18.12 -12.40 9.82
N GLU A 154 -18.16 -12.93 11.05
CA GLU A 154 -19.27 -13.76 11.57
C GLU A 154 -20.66 -13.12 11.36
N ASP A 155 -20.73 -11.79 11.42
CA ASP A 155 -21.97 -11.01 11.28
C ASP A 155 -21.96 -9.96 10.15
N ALA A 156 -20.88 -9.88 9.34
CA ALA A 156 -20.74 -8.81 8.36
C ALA A 156 -19.91 -9.19 7.13
N ILE A 157 -20.35 -8.68 5.97
CA ILE A 157 -19.54 -8.64 4.75
C ILE A 157 -19.05 -7.21 4.58
N ASP A 158 -17.74 -7.06 4.42
CA ASP A 158 -17.09 -5.78 4.18
C ASP A 158 -16.37 -5.82 2.84
N GLU A 159 -16.68 -4.85 1.97
CA GLU A 159 -16.18 -4.78 0.61
C GLU A 159 -15.37 -3.48 0.44
N LYS A 160 -14.17 -3.60 -0.14
CA LYS A 160 -13.26 -2.47 -0.33
C LYS A 160 -12.45 -2.62 -1.60
N GLU A 161 -12.14 -1.51 -2.25
CA GLU A 161 -11.19 -1.54 -3.36
C GLU A 161 -9.73 -1.43 -2.89
N ILE A 162 -8.88 -2.28 -3.46
CA ILE A 162 -7.43 -2.29 -3.23
C ILE A 162 -6.68 -2.29 -4.56
N TRP A 163 -5.58 -1.54 -4.60
CA TRP A 163 -4.68 -1.45 -5.74
C TRP A 163 -3.29 -1.92 -5.37
N PHE A 164 -2.68 -2.67 -6.26
CA PHE A 164 -1.27 -3.02 -6.21
C PHE A 164 -0.54 -2.25 -7.30
N ILE A 165 0.56 -1.57 -6.94
CA ILE A 165 1.38 -0.79 -7.88
C ILE A 165 2.84 -1.17 -7.65
N GLY A 166 3.52 -1.65 -8.69
CA GLY A 166 4.87 -2.18 -8.50
C GLY A 166 5.33 -3.09 -9.62
N GLU A 167 6.19 -4.03 -9.24
CA GLU A 167 6.69 -5.12 -10.07
C GLU A 167 5.78 -6.33 -9.92
N LEU A 168 4.80 -6.46 -10.83
CA LEU A 168 3.73 -7.45 -10.75
C LEU A 168 3.87 -8.58 -11.81
N SER A 169 4.98 -8.63 -12.56
CA SER A 169 5.38 -9.66 -13.53
C SER A 169 6.86 -9.92 -13.49
#